data_AF-A0A849WD94-F1
#
_entry.id   AF-A0A849WD94-F1
#
_cell.length_a   1.000
_cell.length_b   1.000
_cell.length_c   1.000
_cell.angle_alpha   90.00
_cell.angle_beta   90.00
_cell.angle_gamma   90.00
#
_symmetry.space_group_name_H-M   'P 1'
#
loop_
_entity.id
_entity.type
_entity.pdbx_description
1 polymer ?
#
loop_
_entity_poly.entity_id
_entity_poly.type
_entity_poly.pdbx_seq_one_letter_code
_entity_poly.pdbx_strand_id
1 'polypeptide(L)'
;MKIWEELRILETKRRKARSIQELLQGLEQIERRKKQLQEEREESSKQSTVQALKRKIELKLAQGKIQEAQDCFERIYHLAHELTEEESQSLISLWDKMEREKIRRDPTLSSLLNQMKMHIADRKIEKAQKIAEEIMEHGSYPMEEPAFFELLTELRELRRDEISAQCQSLQEKNEELRQKQEETESEITSHKRLSAGIVAYFYQKNPDLIPSPGRERIQFRLQEKAHSSYNSNHWENIIAIILDHYEECMEPFLKRMKE
;
A
#
# COMPACT_ATOMS: atom_id res chain seq x y z
N MET A 1 84.94 57.73 53.80
CA MET A 1 84.97 56.50 52.98
C MET A 1 83.65 55.72 52.97
N LYS A 2 82.85 55.67 54.05
CA LYS A 2 81.62 54.84 54.14
C LYS A 2 80.45 55.22 53.21
N ILE A 3 80.22 56.51 52.97
CA ILE A 3 79.07 56.99 52.16
C ILE A 3 79.16 56.59 50.68
N TRP A 4 80.37 56.51 50.14
CA TRP A 4 80.60 56.14 48.73
C TRP A 4 80.35 54.64 48.48
N GLU A 5 80.64 53.78 49.45
CA GLU A 5 80.31 52.35 49.36
C GLU A 5 78.80 52.11 49.49
N GLU A 6 78.12 52.84 50.37
CA GLU A 6 76.65 52.77 50.50
C GLU A 6 75.95 53.24 49.22
N LEU A 7 76.42 54.34 48.60
CA LEU A 7 75.91 54.79 47.31
C LEU A 7 76.13 53.76 46.20
N ARG A 8 77.31 53.13 46.13
CA ARG A 8 77.60 52.07 45.15
C ARG A 8 76.72 50.83 45.36
N ILE A 9 76.44 50.46 46.61
CA ILE A 9 75.52 49.36 46.95
C ILE A 9 74.07 49.72 46.59
N LEU A 10 73.63 50.95 46.84
CA LEU A 10 72.29 51.41 46.46
C LEU A 10 72.12 51.52 44.95
N GLU A 11 73.16 51.94 44.23
CA GLU A 11 73.14 52.05 42.78
C GLU A 11 73.12 50.67 42.10
N THR A 12 73.85 49.70 42.66
CA THR A 12 73.76 48.30 42.22
C THR A 12 72.42 47.65 42.57
N LYS A 13 71.85 47.94 43.74
CA LYS A 13 70.47 47.53 44.09
C LYS A 13 69.43 48.15 43.16
N ARG A 14 69.58 49.42 42.79
CA ARG A 14 68.71 50.13 41.83
C ARG A 14 68.80 49.55 40.42
N ARG A 15 70.00 49.22 39.95
CA ARG A 15 70.21 48.53 38.66
C ARG A 15 69.61 47.13 38.66
N LYS A 16 69.77 46.36 39.74
CA LYS A 16 69.12 45.05 39.90
C LYS A 16 67.60 45.17 39.94
N ALA A 17 67.05 46.16 40.64
CA ALA A 17 65.62 46.40 40.69
C ALA A 17 65.02 46.77 39.32
N ARG A 18 65.72 47.62 38.54
CA ARG A 18 65.32 47.92 37.15
C ARG A 18 65.38 46.68 36.25
N SER A 19 66.45 45.89 36.36
CA SER A 19 66.57 44.63 35.60
C SER A 19 65.48 43.62 35.98
N ILE A 20 65.08 43.53 37.25
CA ILE A 20 63.96 42.68 37.69
C ILE A 20 62.63 43.19 37.12
N GLN A 21 62.43 44.50 37.09
CA GLN A 21 61.20 45.10 36.56
C GLN A 21 61.08 44.91 35.04
N GLU A 22 62.18 45.02 34.30
CA GLU A 22 62.26 44.69 32.87
C GLU A 22 62.01 43.18 32.61
N LEU A 23 62.54 42.30 33.47
CA LEU A 23 62.27 40.86 33.39
C LEU A 23 60.80 40.52 33.65
N LEU A 24 60.16 41.18 34.62
CA LEU A 24 58.73 41.00 34.89
C LEU A 24 57.86 41.49 33.73
N GLN A 25 58.18 42.63 33.12
CA GLN A 25 57.50 43.11 31.91
C GLN A 25 57.71 42.16 30.72
N GLY A 26 58.92 41.61 30.57
CA GLY A 26 59.22 40.58 29.57
C GLY A 26 58.42 39.30 29.79
N LEU A 27 58.27 38.85 31.03
CA LEU A 27 57.45 37.68 31.38
C LEU A 27 55.97 37.91 31.10
N GLU A 28 55.42 39.08 31.45
CA GLU A 28 54.02 39.43 31.11
C GLU A 28 53.79 39.46 29.59
N GLN A 29 54.73 39.98 28.80
CA GLN A 29 54.63 39.94 27.33
C GLN A 29 54.69 38.51 26.79
N ILE A 30 55.57 37.67 27.32
CA ILE A 30 55.68 36.26 26.94
C ILE A 30 54.39 35.51 27.29
N GLU A 31 53.80 35.79 28.45
CA GLU A 31 52.57 35.15 28.91
C GLU A 31 51.36 35.57 28.06
N ARG A 32 51.26 36.86 27.69
CA ARG A 32 50.26 37.34 26.73
C ARG A 32 50.44 36.69 25.36
N ARG A 33 51.67 36.60 24.87
CA ARG A 33 51.97 36.00 23.56
C ARG A 33 51.75 34.48 23.56
N LYS A 34 51.96 33.81 24.70
CA LYS A 34 51.62 32.40 24.91
C LYS A 34 50.11 32.17 24.87
N LYS A 35 49.32 33.05 25.50
CA LYS A 35 47.84 32.99 25.42
C LYS A 35 47.34 33.18 23.99
N GLN A 36 47.85 34.19 23.28
CA GLN A 36 47.50 34.43 21.87
C GLN A 36 47.85 33.22 20.98
N LEU A 37 49.06 32.66 21.13
CA LEU A 37 49.45 31.46 20.37
C LEU A 37 48.64 30.21 20.73
N GLN A 38 48.04 30.16 21.92
CA GLN A 38 47.16 29.07 22.35
C GLN A 38 45.76 29.24 21.76
N GLU A 39 45.22 30.46 21.75
CA GLU A 39 43.97 30.82 21.06
C GLU A 39 44.08 30.56 19.55
N GLU A 40 45.17 31.00 18.89
CA GLU A 40 45.42 30.75 17.46
C GLU A 40 45.55 29.24 17.14
N ARG A 41 46.12 28.44 18.06
CA ARG A 41 46.20 26.98 17.92
C ARG A 41 44.85 26.30 18.09
N GLU A 42 44.04 26.76 19.02
CA GLU A 42 42.69 26.25 19.24
C GLU A 42 41.78 26.60 18.06
N GLU A 43 41.81 27.84 17.56
CA GLU A 43 41.10 28.25 16.33
C GLU A 43 41.54 27.42 15.11
N SER A 44 42.85 27.25 14.90
CA SER A 44 43.38 26.45 13.78
C SER A 44 42.96 24.97 13.85
N SER A 45 42.94 24.38 15.06
CA SER A 45 42.52 22.98 15.26
C SER A 45 40.99 22.81 15.09
N LYS A 46 40.20 23.80 15.48
CA LYS A 46 38.73 23.79 15.40
C LYS A 46 38.23 24.02 13.98
N GLN A 47 38.85 24.96 13.24
CA GLN A 47 38.56 25.23 11.84
C GLN A 47 38.85 24.00 10.95
N SER A 48 39.90 23.24 11.27
CA SER A 48 40.19 21.92 10.67
C SER A 48 39.08 20.89 10.92
N THR A 49 38.44 20.93 12.10
CA THR A 49 37.41 19.97 12.52
C THR A 49 36.06 20.24 11.83
N VAL A 50 35.64 21.51 11.74
CA VAL A 50 34.42 21.92 11.01
C VAL A 50 34.55 21.59 9.52
N GLN A 51 35.69 21.93 8.90
CA GLN A 51 35.94 21.60 7.50
C GLN A 51 35.96 20.09 7.24
N ALA A 52 36.50 19.29 8.17
CA ALA A 52 36.47 17.83 8.08
C ALA A 52 35.04 17.27 8.18
N LEU A 53 34.20 17.81 9.07
CA LEU A 53 32.79 17.42 9.18
C LEU A 53 31.99 17.82 7.93
N LYS A 54 32.23 19.00 7.37
CA LYS A 54 31.64 19.46 6.11
C LYS A 54 31.95 18.52 4.94
N ARG A 55 33.23 18.14 4.76
CA ARG A 55 33.63 17.16 3.74
C ARG A 55 32.99 15.79 3.96
N LYS A 56 32.79 15.39 5.22
CA LYS A 56 32.05 14.16 5.54
C LYS A 56 30.58 14.28 5.14
N ILE A 57 29.92 15.40 5.41
CA ILE A 57 28.53 15.64 4.96
C ILE A 57 28.45 15.51 3.44
N GLU A 58 29.31 16.19 2.70
CA GLU A 58 29.35 16.11 1.22
C GLU A 58 29.50 14.66 0.73
N LEU A 59 30.40 13.89 1.34
CA LEU A 59 30.62 12.48 1.02
C LEU A 59 29.40 11.61 1.36
N LYS A 60 28.80 11.79 2.55
CA LYS A 60 27.62 11.02 2.97
C LYS A 60 26.40 11.33 2.12
N LEU A 61 26.21 12.58 1.73
CA LEU A 61 25.18 12.98 0.77
C LEU A 61 25.41 12.35 -0.61
N ALA A 62 26.64 12.35 -1.12
CA ALA A 62 26.98 11.68 -2.38
C ALA A 62 26.73 10.16 -2.34
N GLN A 63 26.90 9.53 -1.18
CA GLN A 63 26.62 8.12 -0.93
C GLN A 63 25.13 7.84 -0.61
N GLY A 64 24.29 8.87 -0.52
CA GLY A 64 22.89 8.75 -0.13
C GLY A 64 22.68 8.28 1.32
N LYS A 65 23.67 8.45 2.20
CA LYS A 65 23.58 8.06 3.61
C LYS A 65 23.04 9.23 4.45
N ILE A 66 21.73 9.49 4.33
CA ILE A 66 21.08 10.70 4.88
C ILE A 66 21.16 10.79 6.40
N GLN A 67 20.91 9.68 7.12
CA GLN A 67 21.03 9.66 8.58
C GLN A 67 22.45 9.99 9.05
N GLU A 68 23.47 9.39 8.42
CA GLU A 68 24.87 9.66 8.77
C GLU A 68 25.29 11.11 8.43
N ALA A 69 24.62 11.76 7.47
CA ALA A 69 24.82 13.18 7.17
C ALA A 69 24.16 14.07 8.23
N GLN A 70 22.95 13.72 8.71
CA GLN A 70 22.26 14.41 9.81
C GLN A 70 23.08 14.36 11.10
N ASP A 71 23.63 13.19 11.46
CA ASP A 71 24.50 13.04 12.64
C ASP A 71 25.74 13.95 12.55
N CYS A 72 26.23 14.22 11.33
CA CYS A 72 27.34 15.15 11.11
C CYS A 72 26.89 16.61 11.28
N PHE A 73 25.68 16.98 10.83
CA PHE A 73 25.12 18.31 11.06
C PHE A 73 24.86 18.59 12.54
N GLU A 74 24.35 17.62 13.31
CA GLU A 74 24.15 17.77 14.76
C GLU A 74 25.48 18.03 15.48
N ARG A 75 26.55 17.36 15.06
CA ARG A 75 27.89 17.62 15.59
C ARG A 75 28.40 19.02 15.26
N ILE A 76 28.10 19.53 14.07
CA ILE A 76 28.43 20.91 13.67
C ILE A 76 27.57 21.92 14.45
N TYR A 77 26.31 21.60 14.76
CA TYR A 77 25.43 22.44 15.56
C TYR A 77 25.99 22.70 16.96
N HIS A 78 26.61 21.69 17.59
CA HIS A 78 27.32 21.89 18.86
C HIS A 78 28.56 22.78 18.75
N LEU A 79 29.08 22.99 17.54
CA LEU A 79 30.20 23.89 17.22
C LEU A 79 29.73 25.21 16.59
N ALA A 80 28.42 25.54 16.65
CA ALA A 80 27.85 26.68 15.94
C ALA A 80 28.45 28.04 16.33
N HIS A 81 28.93 28.16 17.57
CA HIS A 81 29.60 29.37 18.06
C HIS A 81 31.01 29.58 17.46
N GLU A 82 31.53 28.59 16.75
CA GLU A 82 32.86 28.58 16.13
C GLU A 82 32.79 28.71 14.59
N LEU A 83 31.60 28.90 14.02
CA LEU A 83 31.38 28.99 12.58
C LEU A 83 31.60 30.40 12.07
N THR A 84 32.35 30.52 10.97
CA THR A 84 32.38 31.74 10.17
C THR A 84 31.08 31.92 9.37
N GLU A 85 30.81 33.13 8.90
CA GLU A 85 29.64 33.43 8.07
C GLU A 85 29.65 32.63 6.74
N GLU A 86 30.83 32.50 6.12
CA GLU A 86 31.02 31.70 4.90
C GLU A 86 30.76 30.20 5.13
N GLU A 87 31.22 29.67 6.26
CA GLU A 87 30.96 28.27 6.64
C GLU A 87 29.49 28.03 6.92
N SER A 88 28.83 28.98 7.59
CA SER A 88 27.40 28.94 7.87
C SER A 88 26.57 28.93 6.58
N GLN A 89 26.87 29.81 5.63
CA GLN A 89 26.20 29.84 4.32
C GLN A 89 26.41 28.54 3.54
N SER A 90 27.62 27.99 3.57
CA SER A 90 27.89 26.73 2.89
C SER A 90 27.20 25.54 3.56
N LEU A 91 27.03 25.54 4.88
CA LEU A 91 26.29 24.51 5.60
C LEU A 91 24.79 24.58 5.32
N ILE A 92 24.22 25.78 5.20
CA ILE A 92 22.84 25.99 4.76
C ILE A 92 22.63 25.37 3.37
N SER A 93 23.55 25.61 2.42
CA SER A 93 23.47 24.99 1.09
C SER A 93 23.50 23.46 1.13
N LEU A 94 24.34 22.87 1.99
CA LEU A 94 24.41 21.42 2.18
C LEU A 94 23.17 20.88 2.91
N TRP A 95 22.60 21.64 3.83
CA TRP A 95 21.37 21.30 4.53
C TRP A 95 20.18 21.29 3.55
N ASP A 96 20.07 22.30 2.69
CA ASP A 96 19.06 22.34 1.63
C ASP A 96 19.22 21.18 0.63
N LYS A 97 20.46 20.75 0.37
CA LYS A 97 20.74 19.58 -0.47
C LYS A 97 20.33 18.28 0.23
N MET A 98 20.59 18.18 1.53
CA MET A 98 20.16 17.05 2.35
C MET A 98 18.63 16.98 2.46
N GLU A 99 17.94 18.09 2.71
CA GLU A 99 16.48 18.15 2.74
C GLU A 99 15.90 17.72 1.39
N ARG A 100 16.45 18.21 0.27
CA ARG A 100 16.05 17.75 -1.08
C ARG A 100 16.25 16.25 -1.31
N GLU A 101 17.31 15.65 -0.77
CA GLU A 101 17.55 14.20 -0.86
C GLU A 101 16.75 13.39 0.17
N LYS A 102 16.41 13.97 1.32
CA LYS A 102 15.50 13.40 2.31
C LYS A 102 14.08 13.34 1.75
N ILE A 103 13.63 14.39 1.06
CA ILE A 103 12.37 14.45 0.29
C ILE A 103 12.29 13.37 -0.79
N ARG A 104 13.44 12.89 -1.30
CA ARG A 104 13.50 11.74 -2.23
C ARG A 104 13.36 10.38 -1.55
N ARG A 105 13.50 10.30 -0.22
CA ARG A 105 13.55 9.03 0.54
C ARG A 105 12.54 8.92 1.70
N ASP A 106 11.96 10.02 2.17
CA ASP A 106 10.70 10.10 2.93
C ASP A 106 9.58 10.48 1.95
N PRO A 107 8.41 9.81 1.93
CA PRO A 107 7.34 10.13 1.00
C PRO A 107 6.70 11.46 1.40
N THR A 108 7.19 12.56 0.82
CA THR A 108 6.44 13.82 0.81
C THR A 108 5.16 13.66 -0.01
N LEU A 109 4.15 14.50 0.26
CA LEU A 109 2.89 14.54 -0.51
C LEU A 109 3.12 14.54 -2.02
N SER A 110 4.12 15.31 -2.49
CA SER A 110 4.50 15.35 -3.90
C SER A 110 4.97 13.98 -4.44
N SER A 111 5.71 13.21 -3.66
CA SER A 111 6.09 11.84 -4.03
C SER A 111 4.89 10.91 -4.09
N LEU A 112 4.00 10.95 -3.10
CA LEU A 112 2.78 10.13 -3.09
C LEU A 112 1.84 10.49 -4.25
N LEU A 113 1.64 11.78 -4.55
CA LEU A 113 0.86 12.22 -5.70
C LEU A 113 1.45 11.76 -7.03
N ASN A 114 2.78 11.82 -7.19
CA ASN A 114 3.45 11.31 -8.38
C ASN A 114 3.31 9.78 -8.51
N GLN A 115 3.41 9.03 -7.41
CA GLN A 115 3.20 7.58 -7.40
C GLN A 115 1.74 7.22 -7.70
N MET A 116 0.77 7.95 -7.14
CA MET A 116 -0.65 7.80 -7.42
C MET A 116 -0.93 8.03 -8.91
N LYS A 117 -0.39 9.11 -9.49
CA LYS A 117 -0.51 9.41 -10.92
C LYS A 117 0.07 8.30 -11.80
N MET A 118 1.24 7.78 -11.46
CA MET A 118 1.85 6.65 -12.18
C MET A 118 0.98 5.39 -12.10
N HIS A 119 0.41 5.08 -10.93
CA HIS A 119 -0.46 3.91 -10.78
C HIS A 119 -1.81 4.06 -11.49
N ILE A 120 -2.36 5.27 -11.55
CA ILE A 120 -3.54 5.59 -12.35
C ILE A 120 -3.25 5.37 -13.84
N ALA A 121 -2.14 5.92 -14.35
CA ALA A 121 -1.71 5.72 -15.74
C ALA A 121 -1.49 4.24 -16.09
N ASP A 122 -0.93 3.46 -15.15
CA ASP A 122 -0.73 2.02 -15.27
C ASP A 122 -2.00 1.19 -15.05
N ARG A 123 -3.15 1.81 -14.77
CA ARG A 123 -4.42 1.16 -14.38
C ARG A 123 -4.30 0.21 -13.18
N LYS A 124 -3.36 0.48 -12.27
CA LYS A 124 -3.18 -0.25 -11.00
C LYS A 124 -4.08 0.35 -9.92
N ILE A 125 -5.38 0.21 -10.09
CA ILE A 125 -6.44 0.87 -9.30
C ILE A 125 -6.27 0.62 -7.80
N GLU A 126 -6.04 -0.62 -7.37
CA GLU A 126 -5.84 -0.94 -5.94
C GLU A 126 -4.63 -0.25 -5.31
N LYS A 127 -3.53 -0.11 -6.07
CA LYS A 127 -2.31 0.55 -5.56
C LYS A 127 -2.51 2.06 -5.46
N ALA A 128 -3.15 2.66 -6.45
CA ALA A 128 -3.52 4.07 -6.42
C ALA A 128 -4.51 4.38 -5.27
N GLN A 129 -5.44 3.46 -4.95
CA GLN A 129 -6.35 3.60 -3.82
C GLN A 129 -5.63 3.60 -2.48
N LYS A 130 -4.68 2.68 -2.27
CA LYS A 130 -3.89 2.64 -1.03
C LYS A 130 -3.11 3.93 -0.80
N ILE A 131 -2.54 4.52 -1.86
CA ILE A 131 -1.84 5.79 -1.76
C ILE A 131 -2.82 6.93 -1.47
N ALA A 132 -4.01 6.93 -2.07
CA ALA A 132 -5.04 7.91 -1.74
C ALA A 132 -5.48 7.82 -0.28
N GLU A 133 -5.65 6.60 0.25
CA GLU A 133 -5.95 6.36 1.67
C GLU A 133 -4.82 6.86 2.58
N GLU A 134 -3.56 6.55 2.24
CA GLU A 134 -2.37 7.05 2.95
C GLU A 134 -2.34 8.60 2.99
N ILE A 135 -2.60 9.26 1.86
CA ILE A 135 -2.68 10.73 1.79
C ILE A 135 -3.80 11.28 2.70
N MET A 136 -4.97 10.62 2.73
CA MET A 136 -6.11 11.05 3.56
C MET A 136 -5.90 10.80 5.06
N GLU A 137 -5.26 9.69 5.44
CA GLU A 137 -5.01 9.31 6.84
C GLU A 137 -3.99 10.23 7.52
N HIS A 138 -3.04 10.77 6.77
CA HIS A 138 -1.99 11.63 7.33
C HIS A 138 -2.47 13.00 7.83
N GLY A 139 -3.76 13.36 7.69
CA GLY A 139 -4.50 14.35 8.50
C GLY A 139 -3.93 15.78 8.61
N SER A 140 -2.83 16.09 7.93
CA SER A 140 -2.02 17.30 8.10
C SER A 140 -1.84 18.10 6.81
N TYR A 141 -2.50 17.69 5.74
CA TYR A 141 -2.38 18.35 4.44
C TYR A 141 -3.65 19.17 4.16
N PRO A 142 -3.52 20.46 3.78
CA PRO A 142 -4.67 21.29 3.51
C PRO A 142 -5.49 20.61 2.41
N MET A 143 -6.79 20.45 2.66
CA MET A 143 -7.81 19.94 1.73
C MET A 143 -7.99 20.80 0.46
N GLU A 144 -6.95 21.49 0.01
CA GLU A 144 -6.96 22.52 -1.02
C GLU A 144 -5.94 22.27 -2.14
N GLU A 145 -5.33 21.08 -2.25
CA GLU A 145 -4.45 20.78 -3.41
C GLU A 145 -5.30 20.25 -4.59
N PRO A 146 -5.55 21.07 -5.65
CA PRO A 146 -6.48 20.69 -6.72
C PRO A 146 -6.02 19.44 -7.48
N ALA A 147 -4.71 19.24 -7.58
CA ALA A 147 -4.10 18.09 -8.24
C ALA A 147 -4.46 16.74 -7.57
N PHE A 148 -4.63 16.70 -6.24
CA PHE A 148 -5.07 15.48 -5.56
C PHE A 148 -6.53 15.14 -5.89
N PHE A 149 -7.41 16.14 -5.95
CA PHE A 149 -8.82 15.94 -6.28
C PHE A 149 -9.03 15.50 -7.73
N GLU A 150 -8.24 16.03 -8.66
CA GLU A 150 -8.22 15.57 -10.05
C GLU A 150 -7.85 14.09 -10.13
N LEU A 151 -6.76 13.69 -9.48
CA LEU A 151 -6.33 12.28 -9.43
C LEU A 151 -7.34 11.37 -8.73
N LEU A 152 -7.99 11.84 -7.66
CA LEU A 152 -9.08 11.11 -6.99
C LEU A 152 -10.28 10.92 -7.90
N THR A 153 -10.63 11.93 -8.69
CA THR A 153 -11.74 11.86 -9.64
C THR A 153 -11.44 10.85 -10.74
N GLU A 154 -10.25 10.95 -11.34
CA GLU A 154 -9.79 9.98 -12.35
C GLU A 154 -9.76 8.55 -11.81
N LEU A 155 -9.27 8.34 -10.58
CA LEU A 155 -9.27 7.04 -9.92
C LEU A 155 -10.69 6.50 -9.69
N ARG A 156 -11.64 7.36 -9.31
CA ARG A 156 -13.05 6.97 -9.12
C ARG A 156 -13.71 6.59 -10.44
N GLU A 157 -13.41 7.31 -11.52
CA GLU A 157 -13.89 7.00 -12.87
C GLU A 157 -13.34 5.65 -13.34
N LEU A 158 -12.02 5.43 -13.25
CA LEU A 158 -11.41 4.15 -13.60
C LEU A 158 -12.00 2.97 -12.81
N ARG A 159 -12.23 3.15 -11.50
CA ARG A 159 -12.88 2.12 -10.67
C ARG A 159 -14.32 1.86 -11.10
N ARG A 160 -15.06 2.91 -11.46
CA ARG A 160 -16.44 2.78 -11.95
C ARG A 160 -16.49 2.01 -13.26
N ASP A 161 -15.57 2.28 -14.17
CA ASP A 161 -15.47 1.61 -15.46
C ASP A 161 -15.10 0.13 -15.27
N GLU A 162 -14.16 -0.19 -14.38
CA GLU A 162 -13.80 -1.57 -14.05
C GLU A 162 -14.98 -2.34 -13.46
N ILE A 163 -15.70 -1.74 -12.49
CA ILE A 163 -16.89 -2.36 -11.90
C ILE A 163 -17.97 -2.54 -12.97
N SER A 164 -18.16 -1.57 -13.85
CA SER A 164 -19.16 -1.63 -14.91
C SER A 164 -18.83 -2.72 -15.94
N ALA A 165 -17.55 -2.87 -16.32
CA ALA A 165 -17.09 -3.97 -17.17
C ALA A 165 -17.27 -5.34 -16.50
N GLN A 166 -16.97 -5.45 -15.21
CA GLN A 166 -17.21 -6.68 -14.43
C GLN A 166 -18.72 -7.00 -14.35
N CYS A 167 -19.56 -6.00 -14.12
CA CYS A 167 -21.01 -6.18 -14.10
C CYS A 167 -21.55 -6.63 -15.46
N GLN A 168 -21.09 -6.06 -16.56
CA GLN A 168 -21.46 -6.48 -17.91
C GLN A 168 -21.05 -7.93 -18.18
N SER A 169 -19.79 -8.29 -17.88
CA SER A 169 -19.31 -9.66 -18.04
C SER A 169 -20.11 -10.67 -17.20
N LEU A 170 -20.46 -10.30 -15.97
CA LEU A 170 -21.31 -11.14 -15.11
C LEU A 170 -22.76 -11.22 -15.61
N GLN A 171 -23.29 -10.17 -16.23
CA GLN A 171 -24.61 -10.18 -16.86
C GLN A 171 -24.63 -11.12 -18.07
N GLU A 172 -23.65 -11.02 -18.96
CA GLU A 172 -23.49 -11.92 -20.11
C GLU A 172 -23.40 -13.38 -19.66
N LYS A 173 -22.56 -13.67 -18.67
CA LYS A 173 -22.42 -15.02 -18.13
C LYS A 173 -23.71 -15.54 -17.47
N ASN A 174 -24.46 -14.68 -16.79
CA ASN A 174 -25.75 -15.07 -16.22
C ASN A 174 -26.76 -15.37 -17.33
N GLU A 175 -26.79 -14.58 -18.39
CA GLU A 175 -27.69 -14.82 -19.53
C GLU A 175 -27.36 -16.14 -20.23
N GLU A 176 -26.08 -16.44 -20.45
CA GLU A 176 -25.65 -17.75 -20.97
C GLU A 176 -26.09 -18.92 -20.07
N LEU A 177 -25.98 -18.76 -18.74
CA LEU A 177 -26.42 -19.78 -17.79
C LEU A 177 -27.94 -19.96 -17.79
N ARG A 178 -28.71 -18.87 -17.94
CA ARG A 178 -30.17 -18.94 -18.06
C ARG A 178 -30.58 -19.67 -19.34
N GLN A 179 -29.95 -19.37 -20.47
CA GLN A 179 -30.21 -20.07 -21.73
C GLN A 179 -29.92 -21.57 -21.61
N LYS A 180 -28.77 -21.94 -21.02
CA LYS A 180 -28.44 -23.36 -20.76
C LYS A 180 -29.43 -24.02 -19.81
N GLN A 181 -29.92 -23.30 -18.81
CA GLN A 181 -30.94 -23.80 -17.91
C GLN A 181 -32.25 -24.08 -18.67
N GLU A 182 -32.70 -23.14 -19.52
CA GLU A 182 -33.90 -23.30 -20.35
C GLU A 182 -33.77 -24.47 -21.34
N GLU A 183 -32.62 -24.61 -21.99
CA GLU A 183 -32.30 -25.75 -22.85
C GLU A 183 -32.39 -27.07 -22.08
N THR A 184 -31.76 -27.13 -20.90
CA THR A 184 -31.77 -28.33 -20.05
C THR A 184 -33.18 -28.66 -19.55
N GLU A 185 -33.97 -27.66 -19.16
CA GLU A 185 -35.37 -27.84 -18.74
C GLU A 185 -36.25 -28.33 -19.90
N SER A 186 -36.03 -27.82 -21.11
CA SER A 186 -36.68 -28.28 -22.34
C SER A 186 -36.32 -29.74 -22.64
N GLU A 187 -35.03 -30.10 -22.56
CA GLU A 187 -34.55 -31.46 -22.72
C GLU A 187 -35.17 -32.40 -21.67
N ILE A 188 -35.17 -32.03 -20.39
CA ILE A 188 -35.80 -32.81 -19.32
C ILE A 188 -37.29 -33.00 -19.62
N THR A 189 -37.99 -31.95 -20.04
CA THR A 189 -39.41 -32.03 -20.38
C THR A 189 -39.67 -32.98 -21.55
N SER A 190 -38.83 -32.92 -22.58
CA SER A 190 -38.88 -33.83 -23.73
C SER A 190 -38.66 -35.29 -23.31
N HIS A 191 -37.63 -35.55 -22.50
CA HIS A 191 -37.35 -36.89 -21.97
C HIS A 191 -38.47 -37.41 -21.08
N LYS A 192 -39.07 -36.55 -20.24
CA LYS A 192 -40.24 -36.91 -19.41
C LYS A 192 -41.43 -37.30 -20.29
N ARG A 193 -41.72 -36.54 -21.35
CA ARG A 193 -42.79 -36.85 -22.31
C ARG A 193 -42.55 -38.17 -23.05
N LEU A 194 -41.32 -38.40 -23.52
CA LEU A 194 -40.96 -39.65 -24.18
C LEU A 194 -41.13 -40.85 -23.24
N SER A 195 -40.60 -40.74 -22.02
CA SER A 195 -40.69 -41.80 -21.00
C SER A 195 -42.13 -42.09 -20.60
N ALA A 196 -42.93 -41.04 -20.39
CA ALA A 196 -44.36 -41.17 -20.12
C ALA A 196 -45.11 -41.84 -21.28
N GLY A 197 -44.78 -41.49 -22.52
CA GLY A 197 -45.36 -42.11 -23.72
C GLY A 197 -45.04 -43.59 -23.84
N ILE A 198 -43.80 -43.99 -23.56
CA ILE A 198 -43.39 -45.40 -23.54
C ILE A 198 -44.17 -46.17 -22.48
N VAL A 199 -44.27 -45.63 -21.26
CA VAL A 199 -45.03 -46.27 -20.17
C VAL A 199 -46.51 -46.36 -20.51
N ALA A 200 -47.12 -45.30 -21.05
CA ALA A 200 -48.51 -45.31 -21.48
C ALA A 200 -48.78 -46.37 -22.56
N TYR A 201 -47.88 -46.50 -23.53
CA TYR A 201 -47.96 -47.52 -24.57
C TYR A 201 -47.96 -48.94 -23.96
N PHE A 202 -47.02 -49.22 -23.06
CA PHE A 202 -46.97 -50.53 -22.40
C PHE A 202 -48.18 -50.77 -21.50
N TYR A 203 -48.66 -49.74 -20.80
CA TYR A 203 -49.84 -49.84 -19.96
C TYR A 203 -51.07 -50.27 -20.76
N GLN A 204 -51.23 -49.74 -21.98
CA GLN A 204 -52.36 -50.05 -22.84
C GLN A 204 -52.20 -51.37 -23.60
N LYS A 205 -50.98 -51.71 -24.06
CA LYS A 205 -50.75 -52.86 -24.95
C LYS A 205 -50.32 -54.12 -24.22
N ASN A 206 -49.46 -53.98 -23.22
CA ASN A 206 -48.84 -55.10 -22.50
C ASN A 206 -48.60 -54.69 -21.03
N PRO A 207 -49.67 -54.51 -20.23
CA PRO A 207 -49.54 -53.97 -18.88
C PRO A 207 -48.60 -54.82 -18.01
N ASP A 208 -48.51 -56.13 -18.26
CA ASP A 208 -47.63 -57.07 -17.56
C ASP A 208 -46.15 -56.72 -17.59
N LEU A 209 -45.71 -55.91 -18.57
CA LEU A 209 -44.34 -55.41 -18.67
C LEU A 209 -44.06 -54.22 -17.74
N ILE A 210 -45.10 -53.62 -17.16
CA ILE A 210 -44.98 -52.54 -16.17
C ILE A 210 -44.88 -53.13 -14.75
N PRO A 211 -43.91 -52.68 -13.92
CA PRO A 211 -43.85 -53.06 -12.51
C PRO A 211 -45.19 -52.82 -11.80
N SER A 212 -45.68 -53.79 -11.02
CA SER A 212 -46.99 -53.71 -10.32
C SER A 212 -47.20 -52.38 -9.58
N PRO A 213 -46.21 -51.89 -8.77
CA PRO A 213 -46.39 -50.63 -8.06
C PRO A 213 -46.59 -49.42 -8.98
N GLY A 214 -45.96 -49.40 -10.15
CA GLY A 214 -46.14 -48.33 -11.14
C GLY A 214 -47.50 -48.43 -11.83
N ARG A 215 -47.94 -49.65 -12.15
CA ARG A 215 -49.23 -49.92 -12.77
C ARG A 215 -50.38 -49.49 -11.87
N GLU A 216 -50.32 -49.87 -10.60
CA GLU A 216 -51.33 -49.56 -9.58
C GLU A 216 -51.47 -48.05 -9.37
N ARG A 217 -50.35 -47.32 -9.30
CA ARG A 217 -50.34 -45.85 -9.20
C ARG A 217 -51.00 -45.18 -10.40
N ILE A 218 -50.67 -45.61 -11.63
CA ILE A 218 -51.31 -45.10 -12.85
C ILE A 218 -52.81 -45.40 -12.85
N GLN A 219 -53.19 -46.63 -12.50
CA GLN A 219 -54.59 -47.05 -12.43
C GLN A 219 -55.39 -46.25 -11.40
N PHE A 220 -54.82 -46.02 -10.22
CA PHE A 220 -55.43 -45.22 -9.16
C PHE A 220 -55.71 -43.79 -9.63
N ARG A 221 -54.72 -43.12 -10.25
CA ARG A 221 -54.87 -41.76 -10.78
C ARG A 221 -55.90 -41.65 -11.91
N LEU A 222 -55.97 -42.67 -12.78
CA LEU A 222 -56.99 -42.74 -13.82
C LEU A 222 -58.40 -42.91 -13.23
N GLN A 223 -58.54 -43.68 -12.15
CA GLN A 223 -59.81 -43.86 -11.43
C GLN A 223 -60.26 -42.58 -10.72
N GLU A 224 -59.34 -41.81 -10.13
CA GLU A 224 -59.65 -40.49 -9.54
C GLU A 224 -60.25 -39.52 -10.57
N LYS A 225 -59.80 -39.57 -11.83
CA LYS A 225 -60.34 -38.72 -12.91
C LYS A 225 -61.57 -39.31 -13.63
N ALA A 226 -62.01 -40.53 -13.30
CA ALA A 226 -63.09 -41.25 -14.01
C ALA A 226 -64.49 -40.62 -13.85
N HIS A 227 -64.67 -39.70 -12.90
CA HIS A 227 -65.91 -38.91 -12.74
C HIS A 227 -65.95 -37.64 -13.60
N SER A 228 -64.85 -37.30 -14.28
CA SER A 228 -64.80 -36.26 -15.31
C SER A 228 -64.98 -36.88 -16.70
N SER A 229 -65.17 -36.10 -17.76
CA SER A 229 -65.31 -36.56 -19.17
C SER A 229 -64.04 -37.24 -19.74
N TYR A 230 -63.21 -37.83 -18.88
CA TYR A 230 -61.88 -38.36 -19.14
C TYR A 230 -61.98 -39.82 -19.58
N ASN A 231 -61.67 -40.08 -20.85
CA ASN A 231 -61.62 -41.44 -21.38
C ASN A 231 -60.33 -42.14 -20.93
N SER A 232 -60.44 -43.01 -19.91
CA SER A 232 -59.32 -43.74 -19.31
C SER A 232 -58.61 -44.72 -20.26
N ASN A 233 -59.21 -45.05 -21.40
CA ASN A 233 -58.61 -45.91 -22.44
C ASN A 233 -57.90 -45.11 -23.54
N HIS A 234 -57.90 -43.78 -23.47
CA HIS A 234 -57.21 -42.94 -24.46
C HIS A 234 -55.74 -42.74 -24.08
N TRP A 235 -54.85 -42.95 -25.05
CA TRP A 235 -53.40 -42.92 -24.81
C TRP A 235 -52.90 -41.56 -24.27
N GLU A 236 -53.38 -40.44 -24.84
CA GLU A 236 -53.09 -39.08 -24.38
C GLU A 236 -53.46 -38.84 -22.91
N ASN A 237 -54.55 -39.46 -22.44
CA ASN A 237 -55.02 -39.31 -21.08
C ASN A 237 -54.11 -40.05 -20.09
N ILE A 238 -53.62 -41.23 -20.48
CA ILE A 238 -52.65 -41.98 -19.67
C ILE A 238 -51.33 -41.21 -19.60
N ILE A 239 -50.88 -40.61 -20.71
CA ILE A 239 -49.67 -39.77 -20.73
C ILE A 239 -49.82 -38.55 -19.84
N ALA A 240 -50.95 -37.84 -19.92
CA ALA A 240 -51.20 -36.67 -19.10
C ALA A 240 -51.19 -37.04 -17.60
N ILE A 241 -51.81 -38.16 -17.21
CA ILE A 241 -51.71 -38.67 -15.83
C ILE A 241 -50.27 -38.94 -15.41
N ILE A 242 -49.50 -39.63 -16.25
CA ILE A 242 -48.10 -39.93 -15.93
C ILE A 242 -47.28 -38.65 -15.86
N LEU A 243 -47.52 -37.64 -16.69
CA LEU A 243 -46.80 -36.37 -16.63
C LEU A 243 -47.16 -35.55 -15.39
N ASP A 244 -48.45 -35.48 -15.04
CA ASP A 244 -48.96 -34.78 -13.84
C ASP A 244 -48.40 -35.40 -12.55
N HIS A 245 -48.15 -36.72 -12.57
CA HIS A 245 -47.66 -37.50 -11.43
C HIS A 245 -46.34 -38.21 -11.72
N TYR A 246 -45.45 -37.55 -12.48
CA TYR A 246 -44.25 -38.19 -13.07
C TYR A 246 -43.37 -38.90 -12.05
N GLU A 247 -43.03 -38.24 -10.95
CA GLU A 247 -42.14 -38.83 -9.93
C GLU A 247 -42.76 -40.09 -9.31
N GLU A 248 -44.05 -40.03 -8.95
CA GLU A 248 -44.77 -41.15 -8.37
C GLU A 248 -44.95 -42.30 -9.37
N CYS A 249 -45.36 -42.03 -10.60
CA CYS A 249 -45.57 -43.07 -11.61
C CYS A 249 -44.26 -43.70 -12.09
N MET A 250 -43.17 -42.93 -12.16
CA MET A 250 -41.88 -43.38 -12.70
C MET A 250 -40.92 -43.94 -11.64
N GLU A 251 -41.09 -43.64 -10.34
CA GLU A 251 -40.23 -44.14 -9.26
C GLU A 251 -40.01 -45.68 -9.32
N PRO A 252 -41.03 -46.53 -9.54
CA PRO A 252 -40.85 -47.98 -9.59
C PRO A 252 -39.97 -48.45 -10.76
N PHE A 253 -39.96 -47.71 -11.86
CA PHE A 253 -39.10 -47.97 -13.02
C PHE A 253 -37.66 -47.54 -12.75
N LEU A 254 -37.49 -46.37 -12.12
CA LEU A 254 -36.17 -45.84 -11.74
C LEU A 254 -35.47 -46.71 -10.69
N LYS A 255 -36.21 -47.30 -9.74
CA LYS A 255 -35.65 -48.23 -8.74
C LYS A 255 -35.11 -49.50 -9.40
N ARG A 256 -35.87 -50.09 -10.33
CA ARG A 256 -35.45 -51.29 -11.08
C ARG A 256 -34.21 -51.09 -11.95
N MET A 257 -33.94 -49.88 -12.44
CA MET A 257 -32.73 -49.60 -13.23
C MET A 257 -31.47 -49.45 -12.38
N LYS A 258 -31.61 -49.30 -11.05
CA LYS A 258 -30.49 -49.17 -10.10
C LYS A 258 -30.13 -50.50 -9.42
N GLU A 259 -30.95 -51.53 -9.61
CA GLU A 259 -30.76 -52.91 -9.12
C GLU A 259 -30.14 -53.77 -10.22
#